data_AF-A0A6P6WJF2-F1
#
_entry.id   AF-A0A6P6WJF2-F1
#
_cell.length_a   1.000
_cell.length_b   1.000
_cell.length_c   1.000
_cell.angle_alpha   90.00
_cell.angle_beta   90.00
_cell.angle_gamma   90.00
#
_symmetry.space_group_name_H-M   'P 1'
#
loop_
_entity.id
_entity.type
_entity.pdbx_description
1 polymer ?
#
loop_
_entity_poly.entity_id
_entity_poly.type
_entity_poly.pdbx_seq_one_letter_code
_entity_poly.pdbx_strand_id
1 'polypeptide(L)'
;MGDRLRLAVGIMGNAASMLLYAAPILTFSRVMRKRSTEEFSCIPYTIALLNCFLYTWYGLPVVSNGWENVPVVTINGLGILLELSFVFIYFCFAPANAKKKVAMLTTSVILGFCVIALLSVFAFHDHSHRKILVGTIGLIASVAMYGSPLVVVKQVIQTKSVEFMPFYLSLFSFLASSLWMTYGLLSHDLFLASPNLVGSPLGIFQLLLYCKYRKNGFMEEALKRDAAKGWRKSEATDVEKPKEQLHAASAQ
;
A
#
# COMPACT_ATOMS: atom_id res chain seq x y z
N MET A 1 16.58 27.41 11.41
CA MET A 1 16.80 26.51 10.25
C MET A 1 16.04 25.19 10.38
N GLY A 2 15.99 24.58 11.58
CA GLY A 2 15.26 23.33 11.84
C GLY A 2 13.77 23.33 11.45
N ASP A 3 13.01 24.38 11.78
CA ASP A 3 11.58 24.42 11.44
C ASP A 3 11.28 24.43 9.95
N ARG A 4 12.10 25.16 9.17
CA ARG A 4 11.96 25.20 7.70
C ARG A 4 12.27 23.84 7.08
N LEU A 5 13.29 23.15 7.58
CA LEU A 5 13.64 21.80 7.14
C LEU A 5 12.53 20.80 7.49
N ARG A 6 12.04 20.82 8.74
CA ARG A 6 10.92 20.00 9.20
C ARG A 6 9.69 20.20 8.30
N LEU A 7 9.32 21.45 8.01
CA LEU A 7 8.19 21.76 7.14
C LEU A 7 8.43 21.26 5.71
N ALA A 8 9.62 21.48 5.13
CA ALA A 8 9.95 21.00 3.79
C ALA A 8 9.85 19.47 3.69
N VAL A 9 10.36 18.74 4.68
CA VAL A 9 10.23 17.28 4.76
C VAL A 9 8.76 16.87 4.88
N GLY A 10 7.96 17.57 5.69
CA GLY A 10 6.53 17.33 5.81
C GLY A 10 5.77 17.53 4.48
N ILE A 11 6.12 18.57 3.70
CA ILE A 11 5.53 18.83 2.38
C ILE A 11 5.90 17.71 1.40
N MET A 12 7.17 17.29 1.37
CA MET A 12 7.60 16.16 0.54
C MET A 12 6.90 14.86 0.95
N GLY A 13 6.74 14.62 2.25
CA GLY A 13 6.00 13.47 2.79
C GLY A 13 4.53 13.47 2.36
N ASN A 14 3.88 14.64 2.39
CA ASN A 14 2.53 14.82 1.84
C ASN A 14 2.49 14.43 0.36
N ALA A 15 3.40 14.98 -0.46
CA ALA A 15 3.43 14.69 -1.90
C ALA A 15 3.62 13.20 -2.20
N ALA A 16 4.56 12.52 -1.52
CA ALA A 16 4.76 11.09 -1.67
C ALA A 16 3.53 10.27 -1.25
N SER A 17 2.86 10.68 -0.18
CA SER A 17 1.66 10.00 0.33
C SER A 17 0.44 10.20 -0.58
N MET A 18 0.30 11.37 -1.22
CA MET A 18 -0.75 11.61 -2.22
C MET A 18 -0.63 10.64 -3.41
N LEU A 19 0.58 10.33 -3.84
CA LEU A 19 0.82 9.34 -4.90
C LEU A 19 0.40 7.92 -4.48
N LEU A 20 0.55 7.57 -3.19
CA LEU A 20 0.04 6.31 -2.67
C LEU A 20 -1.48 6.26 -2.65
N TYR A 21 -2.13 7.35 -2.26
CA TYR A 21 -3.59 7.47 -2.33
C TYR A 21 -4.15 7.45 -3.76
N ALA A 22 -3.33 7.68 -4.78
CA ALA A 22 -3.76 7.53 -6.17
C ALA A 22 -3.97 6.06 -6.57
N ALA A 23 -3.33 5.11 -5.89
CA ALA A 23 -3.40 3.70 -6.29
C ALA A 23 -4.82 3.12 -6.18
N PRO A 24 -5.56 3.30 -5.07
CA PRO A 24 -6.94 2.86 -4.97
C PRO A 24 -7.89 3.56 -5.95
N ILE A 25 -7.60 4.79 -6.39
CA ILE A 25 -8.45 5.51 -7.36
C ILE A 25 -8.61 4.69 -8.65
N LEU A 26 -7.54 4.06 -9.12
CA LEU A 26 -7.58 3.19 -10.30
C LEU A 26 -8.47 1.96 -10.06
N THR A 27 -8.33 1.33 -8.89
CA THR A 27 -9.16 0.19 -8.48
C THR A 27 -10.64 0.56 -8.40
N PHE A 28 -10.99 1.67 -7.76
CA PHE A 28 -12.38 2.10 -7.63
C PHE A 28 -12.97 2.64 -8.93
N SER A 29 -12.15 3.22 -9.82
CA SER A 29 -12.56 3.53 -11.19
C SER A 29 -13.00 2.27 -11.96
N ARG A 30 -12.29 1.16 -11.78
CA ARG A 30 -12.69 -0.15 -12.31
C ARG A 30 -14.02 -0.64 -11.70
N VAL A 31 -14.18 -0.53 -10.38
CA VAL A 31 -15.43 -0.90 -9.68
C VAL A 31 -16.63 -0.11 -10.23
N MET A 32 -16.49 1.21 -10.40
CA MET A 32 -17.55 2.05 -10.97
C MET A 32 -17.90 1.65 -12.40
N ARG A 33 -16.89 1.39 -13.25
CA ARG A 33 -17.08 0.98 -14.65
C ARG A 33 -17.74 -0.39 -14.76
N LYS A 34 -17.34 -1.34 -13.91
CA LYS A 34 -17.86 -2.71 -13.90
C LYS A 34 -19.16 -2.86 -13.10
N ARG A 35 -19.57 -1.82 -12.35
CA ARG A 35 -20.74 -1.82 -11.46
C ARG A 35 -20.74 -3.00 -10.47
N SER A 36 -19.56 -3.49 -10.11
CA SER A 36 -19.36 -4.64 -9.23
C SER A 36 -18.04 -4.48 -8.48
N THR A 37 -18.02 -4.89 -7.21
CA THR A 37 -16.80 -4.90 -6.40
C THR A 37 -15.87 -6.07 -6.72
N GLU A 38 -16.27 -6.99 -7.62
CA GLU A 38 -15.51 -8.19 -7.96
C GLU A 38 -15.05 -8.91 -6.67
N GLU A 39 -13.77 -9.26 -6.55
CA GLU A 39 -13.16 -9.85 -5.35
C GLU A 39 -12.49 -8.81 -4.44
N PHE A 40 -12.65 -7.52 -4.71
CA PHE A 40 -12.04 -6.47 -3.91
C PHE A 40 -12.66 -6.42 -2.50
N SER A 41 -11.79 -6.24 -1.49
CA SER A 41 -12.18 -6.10 -0.10
C SER A 41 -12.15 -4.64 0.33
N CYS A 42 -13.14 -4.21 1.12
CA CYS A 42 -13.19 -2.86 1.68
C CYS A 42 -12.39 -2.69 2.99
N ILE A 43 -11.89 -3.80 3.56
CA ILE A 43 -11.22 -3.81 4.87
C ILE A 43 -10.00 -2.88 4.89
N PRO A 44 -9.06 -2.90 3.91
CA PRO A 44 -7.88 -2.06 3.93
C PRO A 44 -8.22 -0.56 4.02
N TYR A 45 -9.25 -0.12 3.29
CA TYR A 45 -9.72 1.27 3.28
C TYR A 45 -10.36 1.67 4.61
N THR A 46 -11.07 0.75 5.26
CA THR A 46 -11.69 1.02 6.56
C THR A 46 -10.66 1.11 7.69
N ILE A 47 -9.59 0.30 7.64
CA ILE A 47 -8.48 0.39 8.59
C ILE A 47 -7.63 1.64 8.32
N ALA A 48 -7.37 1.96 7.05
CA ALA A 48 -6.70 3.20 6.66
C ALA A 48 -7.49 4.44 7.12
N LEU A 49 -8.82 4.40 7.04
CA LEU A 49 -9.69 5.45 7.57
C LEU A 49 -9.52 5.65 9.07
N LEU A 50 -9.47 4.57 9.87
CA LEU A 50 -9.19 4.65 11.32
C LEU A 50 -7.83 5.32 11.57
N ASN A 51 -6.80 4.91 10.82
CA ASN A 51 -5.47 5.49 10.92
C ASN A 51 -5.49 7.00 10.63
N CYS A 52 -6.13 7.40 9.54
CA CYS A 52 -6.25 8.80 9.17
C CYS A 52 -6.98 9.61 10.26
N PHE A 53 -8.08 9.09 10.81
CA PHE A 53 -8.76 9.74 11.93
C PHE A 53 -7.84 9.94 13.14
N LEU A 54 -7.10 8.89 13.54
CA LEU A 54 -6.19 8.95 14.69
C LEU A 54 -5.06 9.96 14.48
N TYR A 55 -4.41 9.97 13.30
CA TYR A 55 -3.29 10.91 13.05
C TYR A 55 -3.75 12.33 12.74
N THR A 56 -4.94 12.52 12.16
CA THR A 56 -5.56 13.85 12.08
C THR A 56 -5.84 14.37 13.49
N TRP A 57 -6.46 13.57 14.36
CA TRP A 57 -6.73 13.97 15.74
C TRP A 57 -5.44 14.23 16.53
N TYR A 58 -4.45 13.37 16.37
CA TYR A 58 -3.12 13.51 16.95
C TYR A 58 -2.47 14.84 16.59
N GLY A 59 -2.55 15.24 15.31
CA GLY A 59 -1.90 16.46 14.81
C GLY A 59 -2.65 17.76 15.12
N LEU A 60 -3.94 17.70 15.47
CA LEU A 60 -4.74 18.88 15.79
C LEU A 60 -4.30 19.53 17.12
N PRO A 61 -4.50 20.86 17.29
CA PRO A 61 -4.12 21.58 18.52
C PRO A 61 -4.84 21.11 19.78
N VAL A 62 -5.88 20.30 19.65
CA VAL A 62 -6.58 19.69 20.79
C VAL A 62 -5.68 18.67 21.50
N VAL A 63 -4.87 17.93 20.72
CA VAL A 63 -3.97 16.87 21.20
C VAL A 63 -2.51 17.32 21.16
N SER A 64 -2.05 17.88 20.04
CA SER A 64 -0.70 18.43 19.88
C SER A 64 -0.58 19.84 20.45
N ASN A 65 0.64 20.26 20.78
CA ASN A 65 0.88 21.63 21.25
C ASN A 65 0.87 22.59 20.07
N GLY A 66 -0.26 23.27 19.86
CA GLY A 66 -0.45 24.18 18.73
C GLY A 66 -0.48 23.44 17.39
N TRP A 67 0.13 24.05 16.37
CA TRP A 67 0.10 23.59 14.98
C TRP A 67 1.42 22.96 14.51
N GLU A 68 2.18 22.36 15.44
CA GLU A 68 3.48 21.74 15.14
C GLU A 68 3.39 20.60 14.11
N ASN A 69 2.24 19.92 14.07
CA ASN A 69 1.98 18.73 13.26
C ASN A 69 1.03 19.00 12.08
N VAL A 70 0.94 20.24 11.58
CA VAL A 70 0.07 20.61 10.44
C VAL A 70 0.25 19.68 9.22
N PRO A 71 1.47 19.35 8.77
CA PRO A 71 1.64 18.43 7.64
C PRO A 71 0.98 17.05 7.87
N VAL A 72 0.93 16.57 9.10
CA VAL A 72 0.26 15.31 9.47
C VAL A 72 -1.25 15.48 9.35
N VAL A 73 -1.80 16.60 9.81
CA VAL A 73 -3.23 16.93 9.69
C VAL A 73 -3.66 17.00 8.23
N THR A 74 -2.87 17.65 7.37
CA THR A 74 -3.23 17.85 5.96
C THR A 74 -3.30 16.53 5.19
N ILE A 75 -2.29 15.66 5.32
CA ILE A 75 -2.27 14.41 4.57
C ILE A 75 -3.33 13.42 5.04
N ASN A 76 -3.54 13.33 6.36
CA ASN A 76 -4.52 12.41 6.93
C ASN A 76 -5.93 12.95 6.75
N GLY A 77 -6.13 14.28 6.77
CA GLY A 77 -7.39 14.90 6.40
C GLY A 77 -7.79 14.59 4.96
N LEU A 78 -6.86 14.70 4.01
CA LEU A 78 -7.09 14.24 2.63
C LEU A 78 -7.37 12.73 2.58
N GLY A 79 -6.63 11.93 3.35
CA GLY A 79 -6.87 10.50 3.52
C GLY A 79 -8.29 10.19 3.96
N ILE A 80 -8.82 10.86 4.99
CA ILE A 80 -10.22 10.71 5.43
C ILE A 80 -11.20 10.92 4.27
N LEU A 81 -11.03 11.99 3.49
CA LEU A 81 -11.91 12.29 2.37
C LEU A 81 -11.87 11.19 1.30
N LEU A 82 -10.68 10.71 0.96
CA LEU A 82 -10.49 9.66 -0.04
C LEU A 82 -11.00 8.30 0.44
N GLU A 83 -10.64 7.89 1.65
CA GLU A 83 -11.04 6.60 2.22
C GLU A 83 -12.56 6.53 2.44
N LEU A 84 -13.21 7.62 2.90
CA LEU A 84 -14.68 7.69 2.95
C LEU A 84 -15.30 7.57 1.56
N SER A 85 -14.70 8.23 0.55
CA SER A 85 -15.18 8.13 -0.84
C SER A 85 -15.06 6.69 -1.37
N PHE A 86 -13.95 6.01 -1.09
CA PHE A 86 -13.72 4.61 -1.47
C PHE A 86 -14.71 3.66 -0.78
N VAL A 87 -14.92 3.82 0.53
CA VAL A 87 -15.92 3.06 1.29
C VAL A 87 -17.32 3.29 0.73
N PHE A 88 -17.67 4.54 0.41
CA PHE A 88 -18.96 4.88 -0.19
C PHE A 88 -19.17 4.22 -1.56
N ILE A 89 -18.19 4.33 -2.47
CA ILE A 89 -18.24 3.69 -3.79
C ILE A 89 -18.37 2.17 -3.62
N TYR A 90 -17.59 1.55 -2.72
CA TYR A 90 -17.72 0.13 -2.42
C TYR A 90 -19.14 -0.21 -1.98
N PHE A 91 -19.71 0.55 -1.06
CA PHE A 91 -21.05 0.34 -0.54
C PHE A 91 -22.13 0.44 -1.62
N CYS A 92 -21.98 1.34 -2.60
CA CYS A 92 -22.90 1.45 -3.73
C CYS A 92 -22.93 0.17 -4.57
N PHE A 93 -21.78 -0.44 -4.85
CA PHE A 93 -21.63 -1.54 -5.81
C PHE A 93 -21.49 -2.94 -5.20
N ALA A 94 -21.32 -3.05 -3.89
CA ALA A 94 -21.14 -4.33 -3.21
C ALA A 94 -22.44 -5.17 -3.15
N PRO A 95 -22.35 -6.51 -3.04
CA PRO A 95 -23.50 -7.35 -2.74
C PRO A 95 -24.04 -7.09 -1.31
N ALA A 96 -25.32 -7.37 -1.06
CA ALA A 96 -26.01 -7.02 0.19
C ALA A 96 -25.30 -7.54 1.46
N ASN A 97 -24.73 -8.75 1.42
CA ASN A 97 -23.98 -9.32 2.55
C ASN A 97 -22.69 -8.54 2.84
N ALA A 98 -21.96 -8.14 1.79
CA ALA A 98 -20.77 -7.32 1.93
C ALA A 98 -21.10 -5.90 2.40
N LYS A 99 -22.21 -5.30 1.92
CA LYS A 99 -22.68 -3.98 2.40
C LYS A 99 -22.90 -3.97 3.91
N LYS A 100 -23.59 -4.98 4.46
CA LYS A 100 -23.82 -5.10 5.91
C LYS A 100 -22.50 -5.19 6.68
N LYS A 101 -21.57 -6.03 6.22
CA LYS A 101 -20.25 -6.19 6.86
C LYS A 101 -19.45 -4.88 6.84
N VAL A 102 -19.43 -4.20 5.70
CA VAL A 102 -18.71 -2.92 5.56
C VAL A 102 -19.35 -1.83 6.41
N ALA A 103 -20.68 -1.67 6.36
CA ALA A 103 -21.37 -0.70 7.22
C ALA A 103 -21.07 -0.93 8.70
N MET A 104 -21.19 -2.19 9.17
CA MET A 104 -20.87 -2.52 10.56
C MET A 104 -19.42 -2.18 10.92
N LEU A 105 -18.46 -2.53 10.05
CA LEU A 105 -17.04 -2.27 10.28
C LEU A 105 -16.74 -0.76 10.30
N THR A 106 -17.24 -0.01 9.31
CA THR A 106 -17.03 1.44 9.19
C THR A 106 -17.69 2.17 10.36
N THR A 107 -18.92 1.82 10.74
CA THR A 107 -19.58 2.40 11.91
C THR A 107 -18.81 2.08 13.19
N SER A 108 -18.30 0.85 13.36
CA SER A 108 -17.47 0.49 14.53
C SER A 108 -16.18 1.29 14.59
N VAL A 109 -15.53 1.53 13.44
CA VAL A 109 -14.32 2.38 13.36
C VAL A 109 -14.62 3.82 13.74
N ILE A 110 -15.69 4.41 13.20
CA ILE A 110 -16.08 5.80 13.50
C ILE A 110 -16.43 5.93 14.98
N LEU A 111 -17.26 5.02 15.52
CA LEU A 111 -17.62 5.03 16.94
C LEU A 111 -16.40 4.84 17.85
N GLY A 112 -15.52 3.90 17.53
CA GLY A 112 -14.29 3.66 18.26
C GLY A 112 -13.40 4.90 18.28
N PHE A 113 -13.23 5.56 17.14
CA PHE A 113 -12.52 6.84 17.06
C PHE A 113 -13.20 7.93 17.91
N CYS A 114 -14.52 8.10 17.81
CA CYS A 114 -15.25 9.09 18.62
C CYS A 114 -15.05 8.85 20.11
N VAL A 115 -15.11 7.60 20.58
CA VAL A 115 -14.83 7.25 21.98
C VAL A 115 -13.40 7.64 22.36
N ILE A 116 -12.40 7.31 21.55
CA ILE A 116 -11.00 7.68 21.81
C ILE A 116 -10.84 9.21 21.87
N ALA A 117 -11.44 9.94 20.93
CA ALA A 117 -11.38 11.40 20.88
C ALA A 117 -12.02 12.03 22.12
N LEU A 118 -13.22 11.59 22.50
CA LEU A 118 -13.92 12.06 23.70
C LEU A 118 -13.12 11.73 24.96
N LEU A 119 -12.68 10.48 25.13
CA LEU A 119 -11.84 10.06 26.26
C LEU A 119 -10.57 10.91 26.35
N SER A 120 -9.91 11.20 25.23
CA SER A 120 -8.71 12.03 25.25
C SER A 120 -8.96 13.44 25.80
N VAL A 121 -10.08 14.08 25.44
CA VAL A 121 -10.37 15.46 25.84
C VAL A 121 -10.92 15.54 27.25
N PHE A 122 -11.81 14.61 27.62
CA PHE A 122 -12.52 14.66 28.91
C PHE A 122 -11.74 14.00 30.05
N ALA A 123 -10.93 12.97 29.78
CA ALA A 123 -10.14 12.31 30.82
C ALA A 123 -8.82 13.03 31.12
N PHE A 124 -8.26 13.77 30.15
CA PHE A 124 -6.97 14.44 30.28
C PHE A 124 -7.09 15.92 29.95
N HIS A 125 -6.56 16.78 30.84
CA HIS A 125 -6.63 18.24 30.68
C HIS A 125 -5.38 18.81 30.01
N ASP A 126 -4.24 18.12 30.10
CA ASP A 126 -2.98 18.52 29.48
C ASP A 126 -2.73 17.83 28.13
N HIS A 127 -1.95 18.50 27.28
CA HIS A 127 -1.60 17.98 25.96
C HIS A 127 -0.68 16.75 26.01
N SER A 128 0.13 16.58 27.05
CA SER A 128 1.11 15.49 27.13
C SER A 128 0.41 14.13 27.22
N HIS A 129 -0.52 13.96 28.15
CA HIS A 129 -1.26 12.71 28.31
C HIS A 129 -2.18 12.44 27.11
N ARG A 130 -2.80 13.48 26.53
CA ARG A 130 -3.59 13.35 25.28
C ARG A 130 -2.74 12.79 24.15
N LYS A 131 -1.54 13.37 23.96
CA LYS A 131 -0.61 12.98 22.91
C LYS A 131 -0.10 11.55 23.13
N ILE A 132 0.19 11.14 24.36
CA ILE A 132 0.58 9.76 24.69
C ILE A 132 -0.56 8.77 24.40
N LEU A 133 -1.79 9.04 24.84
CA LEU A 133 -2.93 8.15 24.61
C LEU A 133 -3.20 7.97 23.11
N VAL A 134 -3.44 9.08 22.40
CA VAL A 134 -3.81 9.05 20.98
C VAL A 134 -2.63 8.54 20.14
N GLY A 135 -1.41 8.97 20.47
CA GLY A 135 -0.18 8.53 19.79
C GLY A 135 0.09 7.04 19.93
N THR A 136 -0.13 6.47 21.13
CA THR A 136 0.05 5.02 21.35
C THR A 136 -0.95 4.20 20.55
N ILE A 137 -2.23 4.60 20.56
CA ILE A 137 -3.27 3.91 19.80
C ILE A 137 -3.01 4.05 18.29
N GLY A 138 -2.65 5.25 17.84
CA GLY A 138 -2.26 5.53 16.45
C GLY A 138 -1.06 4.69 15.99
N LEU A 139 -0.04 4.57 16.84
CA LEU A 139 1.14 3.73 16.58
C LEU A 139 0.76 2.27 16.38
N ILE A 140 -0.05 1.70 17.27
CA ILE A 140 -0.52 0.31 17.16
C ILE A 140 -1.31 0.11 15.86
N ALA A 141 -2.24 1.03 15.57
CA ALA A 141 -3.04 0.98 14.34
C ALA A 141 -2.16 1.06 13.08
N SER A 142 -1.17 1.95 13.05
CA SER A 142 -0.20 2.05 11.95
C SER A 142 0.63 0.79 11.77
N VAL A 143 1.17 0.22 12.84
CA VAL A 143 1.97 -0.99 12.75
C VAL A 143 1.14 -2.17 12.24
N ALA A 144 -0.11 -2.29 12.70
CA ALA A 144 -1.03 -3.33 12.24
C ALA A 144 -1.30 -3.25 10.73
N MET A 145 -1.32 -2.05 10.14
CA MET A 145 -1.51 -1.88 8.69
C MET A 145 -0.40 -2.49 7.84
N TYR A 146 0.82 -2.64 8.36
CA TYR A 146 1.91 -3.33 7.66
C TYR A 146 1.66 -4.84 7.45
N GLY A 147 0.62 -5.40 8.08
CA GLY A 147 0.18 -6.77 7.78
C GLY A 147 -0.15 -6.98 6.30
N SER A 148 -0.80 -6.01 5.65
CA SER A 148 -1.15 -6.11 4.21
C SER A 148 0.08 -6.22 3.30
N PRO A 149 1.06 -5.28 3.33
CA PRO A 149 2.26 -5.41 2.51
C PRO A 149 3.10 -6.65 2.85
N LEU A 150 3.10 -7.13 4.10
CA LEU A 150 3.76 -8.40 4.46
C LEU A 150 3.12 -9.62 3.79
N VAL A 151 1.79 -9.66 3.65
CA VAL A 151 1.08 -10.71 2.89
C VAL A 151 1.49 -10.67 1.42
N VAL A 152 1.57 -9.49 0.81
CA VAL A 152 2.03 -9.33 -0.59
C VAL A 152 3.48 -9.79 -0.74
N VAL A 153 4.37 -9.43 0.19
CA VAL A 153 5.77 -9.90 0.23
C VAL A 153 5.83 -11.43 0.26
N LYS A 154 5.04 -12.06 1.14
CA LYS A 154 4.94 -13.53 1.22
C LYS A 154 4.48 -14.13 -0.10
N GLN A 155 3.46 -13.54 -0.72
CA GLN A 155 2.92 -13.98 -2.01
C GLN A 155 3.99 -13.90 -3.10
N VAL A 156 4.73 -12.79 -3.23
CA VAL A 156 5.83 -12.64 -4.20
C VAL A 156 6.92 -13.71 -4.01
N ILE A 157 7.27 -14.05 -2.76
CA ILE A 157 8.27 -15.09 -2.47
C ILE A 157 7.77 -16.48 -2.89
N GLN A 158 6.48 -16.77 -2.67
CA GLN A 158 5.86 -18.05 -3.00
C GLN A 158 5.63 -18.21 -4.51
N THR A 159 5.09 -17.19 -5.18
CA THR A 159 4.76 -17.22 -6.62
C THR A 159 5.96 -16.93 -7.50
N LYS A 160 7.07 -16.40 -6.93
CA LYS A 160 8.24 -15.92 -7.67
C LYS A 160 7.90 -14.81 -8.68
N SER A 161 6.74 -14.18 -8.56
CA SER A 161 6.22 -13.16 -9.46
C SER A 161 5.93 -11.86 -8.71
N VAL A 162 6.17 -10.72 -9.37
CA VAL A 162 5.95 -9.36 -8.83
C VAL A 162 4.64 -8.73 -9.30
N GLU A 163 3.73 -9.52 -9.87
CA GLU A 163 2.44 -9.06 -10.42
C GLU A 163 1.63 -8.24 -9.42
N PHE A 164 1.61 -8.66 -8.15
CA PHE A 164 0.86 -7.99 -7.07
C PHE A 164 1.64 -6.88 -6.37
N MET A 165 2.89 -6.61 -6.78
CA MET A 165 3.78 -5.61 -6.18
C MET A 165 4.37 -4.68 -7.25
N PRO A 166 3.61 -3.68 -7.73
CA PRO A 166 4.10 -2.74 -8.72
C PRO A 166 5.21 -1.85 -8.15
N PHE A 167 6.28 -1.65 -8.93
CA PHE A 167 7.47 -0.89 -8.53
C PHE A 167 7.18 0.47 -7.92
N TYR A 168 6.35 1.28 -8.58
CA TYR A 168 6.08 2.64 -8.16
C TYR A 168 5.37 2.71 -6.81
N LEU A 169 4.51 1.74 -6.49
CA LEU A 169 3.86 1.71 -5.17
C LEU A 169 4.87 1.39 -4.07
N SER A 170 5.76 0.41 -4.29
CA SER A 170 6.84 0.11 -3.34
C SER A 170 7.81 1.29 -3.18
N LEU A 171 8.16 1.96 -4.27
CA LEU A 171 9.06 3.12 -4.26
C LEU A 171 8.45 4.30 -3.49
N PHE A 172 7.22 4.70 -3.82
CA PHE A 172 6.56 5.80 -3.13
C PHE A 172 6.22 5.45 -1.68
N SER A 173 5.99 4.17 -1.36
CA SER A 173 5.77 3.72 0.01
C SER A 173 7.05 3.83 0.85
N PHE A 174 8.19 3.43 0.28
CA PHE A 174 9.50 3.61 0.90
C PHE A 174 9.83 5.10 1.08
N LEU A 175 9.62 5.93 0.07
CA LEU A 175 9.88 7.38 0.14
C LEU A 175 8.98 8.05 1.18
N ALA A 176 7.67 7.76 1.18
CA ALA A 176 6.75 8.28 2.17
C ALA A 176 7.18 7.87 3.59
N SER A 177 7.47 6.57 3.81
CA SER A 177 7.93 6.09 5.11
C SER A 177 9.22 6.79 5.56
N SER A 178 10.20 6.93 4.67
CA SER A 178 11.49 7.58 4.98
C SER A 178 11.31 9.07 5.32
N LEU A 179 10.46 9.77 4.57
CA LEU A 179 10.16 11.18 4.79
C LEU A 179 9.39 11.39 6.09
N TRP A 180 8.38 10.57 6.40
CA TRP A 180 7.64 10.68 7.65
C TRP A 180 8.46 10.24 8.87
N MET A 181 9.35 9.26 8.72
CA MET A 181 10.32 8.91 9.76
C MET A 181 11.24 10.10 10.04
N THR A 182 11.80 10.71 9.00
CA THR A 182 12.66 11.90 9.13
C THR A 182 11.89 13.07 9.76
N TYR A 183 10.65 13.31 9.34
CA TYR A 183 9.78 14.33 9.92
C TYR A 183 9.55 14.08 11.42
N GLY A 184 9.24 12.85 11.82
CA GLY A 184 9.05 12.49 13.22
C GLY A 184 10.32 12.69 14.06
N LEU A 185 11.48 12.27 13.54
CA LEU A 185 12.76 12.46 14.21
C LEU A 185 13.13 13.94 14.36
N LEU A 186 12.93 14.75 13.32
CA LEU A 186 13.14 16.21 13.36
C LEU A 186 12.15 16.92 14.29
N SER A 187 10.98 16.33 14.51
CA SER A 187 9.95 16.85 15.43
C SER A 187 10.15 16.35 16.87
N HIS A 188 11.16 15.52 17.13
CA HIS A 188 11.33 14.78 18.39
C HIS A 188 10.06 14.00 18.80
N ASP A 189 9.33 13.50 17.81
CA ASP A 189 8.03 12.84 17.96
C ASP A 189 8.13 11.36 17.56
N LEU A 190 8.29 10.50 18.56
CA LEU A 190 8.44 9.06 18.36
C LEU A 190 7.16 8.39 17.88
N PHE A 191 5.97 8.95 18.13
CA PHE A 191 4.71 8.36 17.65
C PHE A 191 4.55 8.51 16.13
N LEU A 192 5.18 9.54 15.56
CA LEU A 192 5.31 9.71 14.11
C LEU A 192 6.49 8.94 13.52
N ALA A 193 7.64 8.90 14.21
CA ALA A 193 8.83 8.23 13.70
C ALA A 193 8.71 6.69 13.72
N SER A 194 8.15 6.11 14.81
CA SER A 194 8.20 4.67 15.08
C SER A 194 7.47 3.79 14.05
N PRO A 195 6.24 4.10 13.59
CA PRO A 195 5.61 3.27 12.56
C PRO A 195 6.43 3.30 11.26
N ASN A 196 6.92 4.47 10.89
CA ASN A 196 7.71 4.67 9.69
C ASN A 196 9.12 4.05 9.75
N LEU A 197 9.65 3.84 10.96
CA LEU A 197 10.84 3.02 11.20
C LEU A 197 10.61 1.54 10.87
N VAL A 198 9.37 1.03 11.01
CA VAL A 198 9.00 -0.32 10.54
C VAL A 198 8.73 -0.32 9.04
N GLY A 199 8.07 0.73 8.53
CA GLY A 199 7.72 0.87 7.11
C GLY A 199 8.94 1.03 6.19
N SER A 200 9.97 1.76 6.60
CA SER A 200 11.13 2.04 5.74
C SER A 200 11.94 0.76 5.40
N PRO A 201 12.33 -0.09 6.37
CA PRO A 201 12.95 -1.39 6.09
C PRO A 201 12.06 -2.30 5.27
N LEU A 202 10.74 -2.32 5.54
CA LEU A 202 9.80 -3.11 4.76
C LEU A 202 9.75 -2.64 3.31
N GLY A 203 9.72 -1.33 3.06
CA GLY A 203 9.76 -0.74 1.73
C GLY A 203 11.07 -1.05 0.99
N ILE A 204 12.22 -0.98 1.67
CA ILE A 204 13.50 -1.44 1.11
C ILE A 204 13.42 -2.92 0.73
N PHE A 205 12.89 -3.76 1.60
CA PHE A 205 12.74 -5.18 1.34
C PHE A 205 11.82 -5.45 0.12
N GLN A 206 10.71 -4.74 0.00
CA GLN A 206 9.82 -4.80 -1.16
C GLN A 206 10.56 -4.44 -2.46
N LEU A 207 11.36 -3.37 -2.45
CA LEU A 207 12.15 -2.96 -3.62
C LEU A 207 13.22 -4.00 -4.00
N LEU A 208 13.91 -4.57 -3.01
CA LEU A 208 14.91 -5.63 -3.25
C LEU A 208 14.27 -6.89 -3.84
N LEU A 209 13.14 -7.33 -3.29
CA LEU A 209 12.39 -8.47 -3.83
C LEU A 209 11.89 -8.21 -5.24
N TYR A 210 11.42 -6.99 -5.51
CA TYR A 210 10.99 -6.60 -6.84
C TYR A 210 12.12 -6.75 -7.86
N CYS A 211 13.31 -6.19 -7.57
CA CYS A 211 14.47 -6.30 -8.45
C CYS A 211 14.89 -7.76 -8.69
N LYS A 212 14.88 -8.59 -7.64
CA LYS A 212 15.26 -10.01 -7.73
C LYS A 212 14.29 -10.82 -8.60
N TYR A 213 12.99 -10.76 -8.29
CA TYR A 213 12.00 -11.62 -8.97
C TYR A 213 11.63 -11.12 -10.36
N ARG A 214 11.67 -9.81 -10.60
CA ARG A 214 11.51 -9.27 -11.96
C ARG A 214 12.61 -9.78 -12.91
N LYS A 215 13.87 -9.80 -12.46
CA LYS A 215 14.99 -10.31 -13.25
C LYS A 215 14.83 -11.80 -13.56
N ASN A 216 14.39 -12.58 -12.59
CA ASN A 216 14.16 -14.01 -12.76
C ASN A 216 13.03 -14.31 -13.76
N GLY A 217 11.92 -13.55 -13.69
CA GLY A 217 10.82 -13.68 -14.65
C GLY A 217 11.27 -13.42 -16.10
N PHE A 218 12.06 -12.36 -16.32
CA PHE A 218 12.63 -12.10 -17.64
C PHE A 218 13.55 -13.22 -18.15
N MET A 219 14.36 -13.80 -17.26
CA MET A 219 15.24 -14.92 -17.61
C MET A 219 14.43 -16.18 -17.98
N GLU A 220 13.39 -16.48 -17.22
CA GLU A 220 12.52 -17.63 -17.46
C GLU A 220 11.74 -17.50 -18.77
N GLU A 221 11.20 -16.31 -19.07
CA GLU A 221 10.54 -16.02 -20.34
C GLU A 221 11.50 -16.12 -21.54
N ALA A 222 12.74 -15.60 -21.40
CA ALA A 222 13.75 -15.72 -22.44
C ALA A 222 14.11 -17.19 -22.71
N LEU A 223 14.31 -17.99 -21.66
CA LEU A 223 14.63 -19.42 -21.78
C LEU A 223 13.49 -20.19 -22.46
N LYS A 224 12.22 -19.93 -22.08
CA LYS A 224 11.05 -20.53 -22.73
C LYS A 224 10.94 -20.15 -24.20
N ARG A 225 11.23 -18.89 -24.54
CA ARG A 225 11.21 -18.40 -25.93
C ARG A 225 12.29 -19.07 -26.79
N ASP A 226 13.49 -19.25 -26.26
CA ASP A 226 14.58 -19.90 -26.99
C ASP A 226 14.38 -21.40 -27.13
N ALA A 227 13.84 -22.08 -26.11
CA ALA A 227 13.40 -23.47 -26.21
C ALA A 227 12.32 -23.65 -27.30
N ALA A 228 11.31 -22.75 -27.35
CA ALA A 228 10.26 -22.80 -28.36
C ALA A 228 10.80 -22.59 -29.80
N LYS A 229 11.80 -21.71 -29.98
CA LYS A 229 12.49 -21.54 -31.28
C LYS A 229 13.27 -22.79 -31.68
N GLY A 230 13.97 -23.41 -30.72
CA GLY A 230 14.74 -24.65 -30.94
C GLY A 230 13.85 -25.78 -31.43
N TRP A 231 12.72 -26.02 -30.74
CA TRP A 231 11.70 -27.00 -31.14
C TRP A 231 11.16 -26.75 -32.56
N ARG A 232 10.82 -25.50 -32.88
CA ARG A 232 10.28 -25.14 -34.21
C ARG A 232 11.30 -25.36 -35.33
N LYS A 233 12.60 -25.19 -35.03
CA LYS A 233 13.70 -25.46 -35.97
C LYS A 233 13.89 -26.96 -36.21
N SER A 234 13.79 -27.80 -35.16
CA SER A 234 13.90 -29.25 -35.31
C SER A 234 12.74 -29.84 -36.11
N GLU A 235 11.50 -29.39 -35.86
CA GLU A 235 10.35 -29.81 -36.69
C GLU A 235 10.53 -29.43 -38.16
N ALA A 236 11.02 -28.22 -38.46
CA ALA A 236 11.25 -27.80 -39.84
C ALA A 236 12.31 -28.68 -40.54
N THR A 237 13.38 -29.06 -39.86
CA THR A 237 14.42 -29.94 -40.43
C THR A 237 13.98 -31.40 -40.57
N ASP A 238 13.11 -31.91 -39.69
CA ASP A 238 12.60 -33.28 -39.80
C ASP A 238 11.51 -33.41 -40.88
N VAL A 239 10.77 -32.32 -41.17
CA VAL A 239 9.82 -32.26 -42.30
C VAL A 239 10.51 -32.14 -43.66
N GLU A 240 11.76 -31.66 -43.73
CA GLU A 240 12.55 -31.57 -44.97
C GLU A 240 13.26 -32.89 -45.34
N LYS A 241 13.54 -33.76 -44.37
CA LYS A 241 14.21 -35.06 -44.58
C LYS A 241 13.45 -36.15 -45.37
N PRO A 242 12.13 -36.13 -45.64
CA PRO A 242 11.47 -37.21 -46.39
C PRO A 242 11.75 -37.27 -47.90
N LYS A 243 12.56 -36.36 -48.49
CA LYS A 243 12.79 -36.37 -49.95
C LYS A 243 14.14 -36.94 -50.42
N GLU A 244 15.16 -37.02 -49.56
CA GLU A 244 16.47 -37.55 -49.96
C GLU A 244 16.64 -39.07 -49.72
N GLN A 245 15.87 -39.69 -48.84
CA GLN A 245 16.01 -41.12 -48.54
C GLN A 245 15.19 -42.04 -49.47
N LEU A 246 14.28 -41.50 -50.29
CA LEU A 246 13.51 -42.30 -51.27
C LEU A 246 14.24 -42.53 -52.60
N HIS A 247 15.32 -41.80 -52.90
CA HIS A 247 16.10 -41.99 -54.13
C HIS A 247 17.28 -42.96 -54.00
N ALA A 248 17.66 -43.37 -52.78
CA ALA A 248 18.76 -44.32 -52.56
C ALA A 248 18.31 -45.81 -52.48
N ALA A 249 17.01 -46.08 -52.33
CA ALA A 249 16.47 -47.45 -52.21
C ALA A 249 15.96 -48.05 -53.53
N SER A 250 16.06 -47.33 -54.66
CA SER A 250 15.60 -47.79 -55.98
C SER A 250 16.75 -48.17 -56.94
N ALA A 251 17.95 -48.43 -56.44
CA ALA A 251 19.14 -48.72 -57.25
C ALA A 251 19.85 -50.06 -56.91
N GLN A 252 19.17 -51.00 -56.25
CA GLN A 252 19.61 -52.39 -56.12
C GLN A 252 18.61 -53.34 -56.76
#